data_AF-A0A6U4QY84-F1
#
_entry.id   AF-A0A6U4QY84-F1
#
_cell.length_a   1.000
_cell.length_b   1.000
_cell.length_c   1.000
_cell.angle_alpha   90.00
_cell.angle_beta   90.00
_cell.angle_gamma   90.00
#
_symmetry.space_group_name_H-M   'P 1'
#
loop_
_entity.id
_entity.type
_entity.pdbx_description
1 polymer ?
#
loop_
_entity_poly.entity_id
_entity_poly.type
_entity_poly.pdbx_seq_one_letter_code
_entity_poly.pdbx_strand_id
1 'polypeptide(L)'
;DPASPVGVDPRSFAGAGLSRIAIGVMFLGRGAFGAVYAHYQADPAKPESSDAYVPFARKRITLTAGDVATRERVRAELAVAERISTLGDERSPDTGHLLRIHAVRAGSNEAAIDMELLDAGSLSRFAPMRD
;
A
#
# COMPACT_ATOMS: atom_id res chain seq x y z
N ASP A 1 -12.04 25.72 -2.87
CA ASP A 1 -12.49 24.63 -3.75
C ASP A 1 -11.59 23.41 -3.51
N PRO A 2 -12.07 22.34 -2.87
CA PRO A 2 -11.26 21.17 -2.51
C PRO A 2 -11.04 20.19 -3.68
N ALA A 3 -11.51 20.50 -4.90
CA ALA A 3 -11.35 19.66 -6.08
C ALA A 3 -10.08 19.96 -6.91
N SER A 4 -9.22 20.87 -6.48
CA SER A 4 -8.00 21.21 -7.23
C SER A 4 -6.88 20.24 -6.89
N PRO A 5 -6.37 19.40 -7.82
CA PRO A 5 -5.18 18.61 -7.56
C PRO A 5 -4.02 19.56 -7.30
N VAL A 6 -3.34 19.40 -6.18
CA VAL A 6 -2.05 20.07 -5.95
C VAL A 6 -1.10 19.54 -7.01
N GLY A 7 -0.88 20.33 -8.06
CA GLY A 7 0.10 20.03 -9.10
C GLY A 7 1.48 20.10 -8.48
N VAL A 8 2.05 18.96 -8.13
CA VAL A 8 3.44 18.86 -7.71
C VAL A 8 4.27 18.54 -8.95
N ASP A 9 5.24 19.40 -9.26
CA ASP A 9 6.19 19.19 -10.35
C ASP A 9 7.02 17.91 -10.07
N PRO A 10 6.96 16.88 -10.94
CA PRO A 10 7.72 15.64 -10.76
C PRO A 10 9.25 15.85 -10.78
N ARG A 11 9.75 17.01 -11.22
CA ARG A 11 11.18 17.32 -11.29
C ARG A 11 11.77 17.92 -10.01
N SER A 12 10.96 18.34 -9.03
CA SER A 12 11.46 18.97 -7.80
C SER A 12 12.17 18.02 -6.81
N PHE A 13 12.32 16.73 -7.13
CA PHE A 13 12.82 15.71 -6.19
C PHE A 13 14.19 15.10 -6.54
N ALA A 14 14.93 15.68 -7.49
CA ALA A 14 16.20 15.13 -7.99
C ALA A 14 17.41 15.22 -7.02
N GLY A 15 17.22 15.43 -5.71
CA GLY A 15 18.29 15.82 -4.77
C GLY A 15 18.67 14.84 -3.65
N ALA A 16 17.95 13.73 -3.48
CA ALA A 16 18.31 12.69 -2.51
C ALA A 16 18.08 11.34 -3.18
N GLY A 17 18.88 10.31 -2.86
CA GLY A 17 18.78 8.95 -3.40
C GLY A 17 17.48 8.20 -3.08
N LEU A 18 16.33 8.83 -3.35
CA LEU A 18 14.94 8.46 -3.11
C LEU A 18 14.19 8.44 -4.45
N SER A 19 14.82 7.97 -5.52
CA SER A 19 14.22 7.94 -6.85
C SER A 19 13.29 6.73 -6.96
N ARG A 20 12.05 6.85 -6.46
CA ARG A 20 10.82 6.06 -6.83
C ARG A 20 9.62 6.30 -5.88
N ILE A 21 9.52 7.46 -5.22
CA ILE A 21 8.41 7.73 -4.30
C ILE A 21 7.16 8.15 -5.06
N ALA A 22 6.03 7.63 -4.59
CA ALA A 22 4.75 7.67 -5.25
C ALA A 22 4.15 9.07 -5.41
N ILE A 23 3.61 9.34 -6.60
CA ILE A 23 2.96 10.59 -6.98
C ILE A 23 1.44 10.38 -6.88
N GLY A 24 0.73 11.20 -6.11
CA GLY A 24 -0.71 11.06 -5.88
C GLY A 24 -1.01 10.23 -4.63
N VAL A 25 -1.67 10.84 -3.64
CA VAL A 25 -2.05 10.19 -2.39
C VAL A 25 -3.54 10.41 -2.18
N MET A 26 -4.34 9.37 -2.35
CA MET A 26 -5.77 9.40 -2.01
C MET A 26 -6.01 8.55 -0.76
N PHE A 27 -6.66 9.10 0.26
CA PHE A 27 -7.03 8.35 1.46
C PHE A 27 -8.15 7.35 1.13
N LEU A 28 -7.92 6.06 1.42
CA LEU A 28 -8.88 4.97 1.15
C LEU A 28 -9.63 4.53 2.41
N GLY A 29 -9.02 4.69 3.59
CA GLY A 29 -9.64 4.30 4.85
C GLY A 29 -8.65 4.14 6.00
N ARG A 30 -9.17 3.80 7.17
CA ARG A 30 -8.38 3.58 8.38
C ARG A 30 -8.68 2.20 8.96
N GLY A 31 -7.63 1.46 9.29
CA GLY A 31 -7.71 0.22 10.06
C GLY A 31 -7.31 0.45 11.52
N ALA A 32 -7.29 -0.63 12.31
CA ALA A 32 -6.98 -0.57 13.74
C ALA A 32 -5.62 0.08 14.07
N PHE A 33 -4.62 -0.10 13.21
CA PHE A 33 -3.24 0.32 13.48
C PHE A 33 -2.71 1.38 12.52
N GLY A 34 -3.50 1.83 11.55
CA GLY A 34 -2.95 2.65 10.48
C GLY A 34 -3.97 3.15 9.47
N ALA A 35 -3.52 4.02 8.58
CA ALA A 35 -4.31 4.54 7.48
C ALA A 35 -3.84 3.95 6.15
N VAL A 36 -4.77 3.77 5.22
CA VAL A 36 -4.52 3.22 3.89
C VAL A 36 -4.71 4.32 2.87
N TYR A 37 -3.75 4.41 1.95
CA TYR A 37 -3.73 5.40 0.88
C TYR A 37 -3.47 4.72 -0.46
N ALA A 38 -4.11 5.19 -1.53
CA ALA A 38 -3.69 4.86 -2.89
C ALA A 38 -2.46 5.70 -3.25
N HIS A 39 -1.54 5.06 -3.94
CA HIS A 39 -0.26 5.60 -4.39
C HIS A 39 0.00 5.12 -5.82
N TYR A 40 0.85 5.84 -6.56
CA TYR A 40 1.30 5.43 -7.89
C TYR A 40 2.82 5.37 -7.93
N GLN A 41 3.40 4.25 -8.34
CA GLN A 41 4.85 4.11 -8.48
C GLN A 41 5.22 4.06 -9.96
N ALA A 42 6.34 4.70 -10.33
CA ALA A 42 6.85 4.60 -11.68
C ALA A 42 7.16 3.14 -12.05
N ASP A 43 6.57 2.64 -13.14
CA ASP A 43 6.88 1.35 -13.74
C ASP A 43 8.30 1.40 -14.31
N PRO A 44 9.27 0.68 -13.69
CA PRO A 44 10.64 0.68 -14.17
C PRO A 44 10.77 0.09 -15.58
N ALA A 45 9.79 -0.69 -16.05
CA ALA A 45 9.78 -1.25 -17.40
C ALA A 45 9.33 -0.24 -18.47
N LYS A 46 8.70 0.89 -18.08
CA LYS A 46 8.11 1.85 -19.01
C LYS A 46 8.33 3.30 -18.56
N PRO A 47 9.58 3.80 -18.45
CA PRO A 47 9.86 5.11 -17.84
C PRO A 47 9.32 6.34 -18.60
N GLU A 48 8.89 6.20 -19.86
CA GLU A 48 8.55 7.32 -20.75
C GLU A 48 7.04 7.46 -21.09
N SER A 49 6.18 6.55 -20.59
CA SER A 49 4.74 6.54 -20.92
C SER A 49 3.88 7.27 -19.87
N SER A 50 2.68 7.75 -20.21
CA SER A 50 1.67 8.10 -19.19
C SER A 50 1.19 6.88 -18.40
N ASP A 51 1.31 5.69 -19.00
CA ASP A 51 1.13 4.38 -18.35
C ASP A 51 2.36 3.96 -17.54
N ALA A 52 3.35 4.85 -17.36
CA ALA A 52 4.53 4.61 -16.56
C ALA A 52 4.23 4.54 -15.07
N TYR A 53 2.98 4.45 -14.63
CA TYR A 53 2.63 4.51 -13.22
C TYR A 53 1.70 3.35 -12.84
N VAL A 54 2.16 2.50 -11.93
CA VAL A 54 1.41 1.39 -11.38
C VAL A 54 0.72 1.84 -10.09
N PRO A 55 -0.62 1.80 -10.00
CA PRO A 55 -1.33 2.09 -8.77
C PRO A 55 -1.13 0.96 -7.74
N PHE A 56 -1.03 1.33 -6.48
CA PHE A 56 -0.99 0.39 -5.36
C PHE A 56 -1.60 1.05 -4.11
N ALA A 57 -2.08 0.24 -3.17
CA ALA A 57 -2.49 0.71 -1.85
C ALA A 57 -1.34 0.55 -0.85
N ARG A 58 -1.12 1.57 -0.01
CA ARG A 58 -0.15 1.53 1.09
C ARG A 58 -0.88 1.70 2.41
N LYS A 59 -0.81 0.70 3.27
CA LYS A 59 -1.14 0.85 4.68
C LYS A 59 0.08 1.41 5.42
N ARG A 60 -0.05 2.59 6.04
CA ARG A 60 0.95 3.19 6.92
C ARG A 60 0.54 2.97 8.38
N ILE A 61 1.45 2.42 9.16
CA ILE A 61 1.25 2.06 10.57
C ILE A 61 2.24 2.86 11.41
N THR A 62 1.74 3.60 12.39
CA THR A 62 2.58 4.34 13.35
C THR A 62 2.77 3.49 14.60
N LEU A 63 4.02 3.27 15.00
CA LEU A 63 4.37 2.47 16.17
C LEU A 63 4.69 3.40 17.34
N THR A 64 3.72 3.63 18.21
CA THR A 64 3.91 4.45 19.42
C THR A 64 4.91 3.78 20.37
N ALA A 65 5.79 4.58 20.97
CA ALA A 65 6.68 4.11 22.02
C ALA A 65 5.87 3.71 23.27
N GLY A 66 6.13 2.52 23.82
CA GLY A 66 5.49 2.02 25.04
C GLY A 66 4.27 1.12 24.85
N ASP A 67 3.66 1.08 23.66
CA ASP A 67 2.54 0.18 23.39
C ASP A 67 3.03 -1.18 22.85
N VAL A 68 3.44 -2.06 23.78
CA VAL A 68 3.98 -3.39 23.46
C VAL A 68 2.92 -4.28 22.80
N ALA A 69 1.68 -4.25 23.28
CA ALA A 69 0.60 -5.09 22.76
C ALA A 69 0.23 -4.75 21.31
N THR A 70 0.20 -3.46 20.97
CA THR A 70 0.00 -3.05 19.57
C THR A 70 1.20 -3.40 18.70
N ARG A 71 2.43 -3.24 19.20
CA ARG A 71 3.64 -3.64 18.45
C ARG A 71 3.65 -5.12 18.11
N GLU A 72 3.29 -5.99 19.06
CA GLU A 72 3.19 -7.44 18.80
C GLU A 72 2.11 -7.78 17.76
N ARG A 73 0.94 -7.12 17.85
CA ARG A 73 -0.13 -7.30 16.84
C ARG A 73 0.29 -6.83 15.45
N VAL A 74 0.98 -5.70 15.36
CA VAL A 74 1.52 -5.21 14.09
C VAL A 74 2.60 -6.16 13.57
N ARG A 75 3.51 -6.66 14.41
CA ARG A 75 4.50 -7.67 14.01
C ARG A 75 3.84 -8.92 13.43
N ALA A 76 2.79 -9.42 14.08
CA ALA A 76 2.03 -10.55 13.58
C ALA A 76 1.38 -10.25 12.21
N GLU A 77 0.79 -9.07 12.04
CA GLU A 77 0.21 -8.65 10.75
C GLU A 77 1.28 -8.56 9.64
N LEU A 78 2.45 -7.97 9.94
CA LEU A 78 3.56 -7.87 9.00
C LEU A 78 4.09 -9.26 8.60
N ALA A 79 4.24 -10.17 9.57
CA ALA A 79 4.70 -11.54 9.30
C ALA A 79 3.72 -12.31 8.40
N VAL A 80 2.41 -12.11 8.58
CA VAL A 80 1.39 -12.69 7.67
C VAL A 80 1.48 -12.07 6.28
N ALA A 81 1.62 -10.73 6.19
CA ALA A 81 1.76 -10.05 4.91
C ALA A 81 3.02 -10.49 4.15
N GLU A 82 4.14 -10.71 4.83
CA GLU A 82 5.37 -11.26 4.26
C GLU A 82 5.13 -12.66 3.70
N ARG A 83 4.46 -13.54 4.44
CA ARG A 83 4.11 -14.88 3.94
C ARG A 83 3.22 -14.82 2.70
N ILE A 84 2.19 -13.96 2.70
CA ILE A 84 1.32 -13.78 1.52
C ILE A 84 2.13 -13.27 0.33
N SER A 85 3.07 -12.34 0.54
CA SER A 85 3.93 -11.82 -0.54
C SER A 85 4.73 -12.92 -1.23
N THR A 86 5.22 -13.92 -0.48
CA THR A 86 5.95 -15.06 -1.06
C THR A 86 5.05 -16.05 -1.80
N LEU A 87 3.76 -16.12 -1.47
CA LEU A 87 2.79 -17.00 -2.13
C LEU A 87 2.28 -16.42 -3.46
N GLY A 88 2.33 -15.09 -3.62
CA GLY A 88 1.83 -14.38 -4.80
C GLY A 88 2.69 -14.53 -6.06
N ASP A 89 3.92 -15.06 -5.94
CA ASP A 89 4.84 -15.30 -7.05
C ASP A 89 4.69 -16.69 -7.68
N GLU A 90 4.14 -17.65 -6.92
CA GLU A 90 3.80 -18.95 -7.47
C GLU A 90 2.53 -18.81 -8.30
N ARG A 91 2.60 -19.16 -9.59
CA ARG A 91 1.44 -19.29 -10.50
C ARG A 91 0.52 -20.45 -10.10
N SER A 92 0.25 -20.60 -8.81
CA SER A 92 -0.74 -21.54 -8.31
C SER A 92 -2.11 -20.97 -8.65
N PRO A 93 -2.99 -21.72 -9.33
CA PRO A 93 -4.36 -21.28 -9.60
C PRO A 93 -5.13 -20.93 -8.32
N ASP A 94 -4.67 -21.40 -7.15
CA ASP A 94 -5.31 -21.20 -5.86
C ASP A 94 -4.98 -19.85 -5.18
N THR A 95 -3.90 -19.17 -5.58
CA THR A 95 -3.47 -17.90 -4.95
C THR A 95 -4.00 -16.65 -5.65
N GLY A 96 -4.65 -16.79 -6.81
CA GLY A 96 -5.25 -15.68 -7.57
C GLY A 96 -6.40 -14.96 -6.86
N HIS A 97 -6.88 -15.48 -5.73
CA HIS A 97 -7.92 -14.89 -4.90
C HIS A 97 -7.38 -14.23 -3.62
N LEU A 98 -6.07 -14.32 -3.37
CA LEU A 98 -5.42 -13.61 -2.27
C LEU A 98 -5.03 -12.21 -2.73
N LEU A 99 -5.13 -11.26 -1.79
CA LEU A 99 -4.64 -9.91 -2.02
C LEU A 99 -3.13 -9.95 -2.30
N ARG A 100 -2.71 -9.41 -3.44
CA ARG A 100 -1.29 -9.33 -3.77
C ARG A 100 -0.59 -8.30 -2.88
N ILE A 101 0.44 -8.75 -2.16
CA ILE A 101 1.33 -7.91 -1.36
C ILE A 101 2.61 -7.66 -2.15
N HIS A 102 2.91 -6.41 -2.46
CA HIS A 102 4.09 -6.02 -3.22
C HIS A 102 5.34 -5.84 -2.34
N ALA A 103 5.17 -5.26 -1.14
CA ALA A 103 6.28 -5.03 -0.23
C ALA A 103 5.81 -4.89 1.20
N VAL A 104 6.64 -5.35 2.15
CA VAL A 104 6.48 -5.12 3.58
C VAL A 104 7.71 -4.39 4.10
N ARG A 105 7.51 -3.36 4.91
CA ARG A 105 8.59 -2.57 5.53
C ARG A 105 8.32 -2.45 7.03
N ALA A 106 9.29 -2.84 7.83
CA ALA A 106 9.27 -2.68 9.28
C ALA A 106 10.37 -1.71 9.71
N GLY A 107 9.99 -0.63 10.39
CA GLY A 107 10.88 0.32 11.03
C GLY A 107 10.66 0.36 12.54
N SER A 108 11.45 1.16 13.24
CA SER A 108 11.36 1.31 14.71
C SER A 108 10.09 2.05 15.16
N ASN A 109 9.66 3.04 14.38
CA ASN A 109 8.54 3.94 14.70
C ASN A 109 7.42 3.93 13.65
N GLU A 110 7.66 3.29 12.50
CA GLU A 110 6.65 3.12 11.46
C GLU A 110 6.81 1.77 10.77
N ALA A 111 5.71 1.27 10.23
CA ALA A 111 5.69 0.12 9.33
C ALA A 111 4.77 0.41 8.15
N ALA A 112 4.99 -0.27 7.04
CA ALA A 112 4.15 -0.13 5.87
C ALA A 112 3.98 -1.45 5.11
N ILE A 113 2.78 -1.63 4.54
CA ILE A 113 2.45 -2.75 3.64
C ILE A 113 1.97 -2.13 2.33
N ASP A 114 2.64 -2.44 1.23
CA ASP A 114 2.21 -2.11 -0.13
C ASP A 114 1.50 -3.31 -0.73
N MET A 115 0.31 -3.09 -1.24
CA MET A 115 -0.59 -4.12 -1.77
C MET A 115 -1.23 -3.63 -3.06
N GLU A 116 -1.79 -4.54 -3.84
CA GLU A 116 -2.54 -4.15 -5.03
C GLU A 116 -3.70 -3.22 -4.67
N LEU A 117 -4.00 -2.29 -5.57
CA LEU A 117 -5.17 -1.43 -5.43
C LEU A 117 -6.39 -2.16 -6.02
N LEU A 118 -7.41 -2.39 -5.19
CA LEU A 118 -8.70 -2.92 -5.63
C LEU A 118 -9.66 -1.75 -5.84
N ASP A 119 -9.89 -1.35 -7.09
CA ASP A 119 -10.68 -0.15 -7.44
C ASP A 119 -12.12 -0.20 -6.92
N ALA A 120 -12.72 -1.38 -6.88
CA ALA A 120 -14.06 -1.61 -6.36
C ALA A 120 -14.13 -1.48 -4.83
N GLY A 121 -13.02 -1.65 -4.11
CA GLY A 121 -12.99 -1.70 -2.65
C GLY A 121 -13.59 -2.99 -2.09
N SER A 122 -14.16 -2.92 -0.88
CA SER A 122 -14.67 -4.10 -0.15
C SER A 122 -15.93 -4.70 -0.78
N LEU A 123 -16.01 -6.04 -0.82
CA LEU A 123 -17.20 -6.80 -1.24
C LEU A 123 -18.48 -6.41 -0.48
N SER A 124 -18.36 -6.00 0.78
CA SER A 124 -19.48 -5.52 1.61
C SER A 124 -20.26 -4.36 0.99
N ARG A 125 -19.67 -3.63 0.04
CA ARG A 125 -20.32 -2.54 -0.70
C ARG A 125 -21.22 -3.03 -1.83
N PHE A 126 -21.02 -4.26 -2.31
CA PHE A 126 -21.68 -4.82 -3.49
C PHE A 126 -22.68 -5.92 -3.13
N ALA A 127 -22.41 -6.65 -2.05
CA ALA A 127 -23.31 -7.67 -1.51
C ALA A 127 -23.25 -7.59 0.02
N PRO A 128 -24.29 -7.07 0.70
CA PRO A 128 -24.39 -7.26 2.14
C PRO A 128 -24.52 -8.76 2.37
N MET A 129 -23.42 -9.39 2.82
CA MET A 129 -23.44 -10.76 3.28
C MET A 129 -24.45 -10.81 4.42
N ARG A 130 -25.56 -11.53 4.20
CA ARG A 130 -26.47 -11.87 5.30
C ARG A 130 -25.67 -12.74 6.27
N ASP A 131 -25.75 -12.38 7.55
CA ASP A 131 -25.25 -13.21 8.64
C ASP A 131 -25.82 -14.63 8.58
#